data_AF-A0A920VPB7-F1
#
_entry.id   AF-A0A920VPB7-F1
#
_cell.length_a   1.000
_cell.length_b   1.000
_cell.length_c   1.000
_cell.angle_alpha   90.00
_cell.angle_beta   90.00
_cell.angle_gamma   90.00
#
_symmetry.space_group_name_H-M   'P 1'
#
loop_
_entity.id
_entity.type
_entity.pdbx_description
1 polymer ?
#
loop_
_entity_poly.entity_id
_entity_poly.type
_entity_poly.pdbx_seq_one_letter_code
_entity_poly.pdbx_strand_id
1 'polypeptide(L)'
;MKITKITPWLLLATAAYNFGRQGEYIFVEVQTDEGITGWGEVTTTYPAANRAVCAVLQQLEPMLQGDDPLYIEMIWNKIFRRFTYMGSRGATTNAISGIDIALWDIRGKALNQPIYNLLGGPVRESIELYTHPDPNIGPDEAKRQAKEIADSGHTAMKFDPYPSMPEESNGYLSGKMTAQGEAEGNEITAAFREGAGPEMELLIDAHGRFDVPTAVRLSRSVASSNIHWWEEPVPVESTHALKNVRDQIDLPISVGERLHTRWEFVAVLEQDLTDFLMPDVTWTGEYQS
;
A
#
# COMPACT_ATOMS: atom_id res chain seq x y z
N MET A 1 1.58 -1.55 33.18
CA MET A 1 1.06 -0.53 32.24
C MET A 1 -0.32 -0.92 31.79
N LYS A 2 -1.26 0.03 31.70
CA LYS A 2 -2.62 -0.17 31.21
C LYS A 2 -3.02 0.92 30.24
N ILE A 3 -3.76 0.53 29.19
CA ILE A 3 -4.37 1.48 28.26
C ILE A 3 -5.44 2.30 29.00
N THR A 4 -5.34 3.63 28.90
CA THR A 4 -6.29 4.56 29.53
C THR A 4 -7.21 5.23 28.52
N LYS A 5 -6.73 5.45 27.29
CA LYS A 5 -7.47 6.14 26.23
C LYS A 5 -6.94 5.78 24.83
N ILE A 6 -7.83 5.78 23.84
CA ILE A 6 -7.51 5.63 22.42
C ILE A 6 -8.15 6.80 21.66
N THR A 7 -7.36 7.64 21.02
CA THR A 7 -7.85 8.84 20.32
C THR A 7 -7.53 8.76 18.83
N PRO A 8 -8.54 8.65 17.94
CA PRO A 8 -8.33 8.86 16.52
C PRO A 8 -8.26 10.36 16.19
N TRP A 9 -7.22 10.75 15.46
CA TRP A 9 -6.94 12.10 14.98
C TRP A 9 -7.15 12.15 13.47
N LEU A 10 -8.30 12.69 13.04
CA LEU A 10 -8.55 12.98 11.63
C LEU A 10 -8.01 14.37 11.30
N LEU A 11 -6.88 14.41 10.58
CA LEU A 11 -6.18 15.63 10.23
C LEU A 11 -6.45 16.02 8.78
N LEU A 12 -6.64 17.31 8.54
CA LEU A 12 -6.75 17.89 7.20
C LEU A 12 -5.42 18.56 6.85
N ALA A 13 -4.77 18.06 5.80
CA ALA A 13 -3.56 18.68 5.25
C ALA A 13 -3.91 19.48 3.99
N THR A 14 -3.43 20.73 3.95
CA THR A 14 -3.59 21.63 2.80
C THR A 14 -2.61 21.32 1.68
N ALA A 15 -1.51 20.61 1.98
CA ALA A 15 -0.60 20.03 1.01
C ALA A 15 -0.63 18.50 1.21
N ALA A 16 -1.24 17.80 0.28
CA ALA A 16 -1.31 16.34 0.29
C ALA A 16 -0.87 15.79 -1.07
N TYR A 17 -0.35 14.56 -1.05
CA TYR A 17 0.13 13.79 -2.21
C TYR A 17 -0.96 13.49 -3.27
N ASN A 18 -2.19 13.93 -3.05
CA ASN A 18 -3.37 13.28 -3.61
C ASN A 18 -4.00 14.07 -4.75
N PHE A 19 -3.31 14.17 -5.89
CA PHE A 19 -3.90 14.54 -7.19
C PHE A 19 -4.84 15.77 -7.14
N GLY A 20 -4.47 16.81 -6.37
CA GLY A 20 -5.24 18.06 -6.23
C GLY A 20 -6.35 18.07 -5.17
N ARG A 21 -6.46 17.09 -4.27
CA ARG A 21 -7.40 17.10 -3.12
C ARG A 21 -6.69 17.46 -1.81
N GLN A 22 -7.40 18.15 -0.92
CA GLN A 22 -7.00 18.25 0.49
C GLN A 22 -6.93 16.84 1.08
N GLY A 23 -5.79 16.48 1.70
CA GLY A 23 -5.58 15.14 2.24
C GLY A 23 -6.21 15.01 3.62
N GLU A 24 -7.02 13.96 3.81
CA GLU A 24 -7.45 13.53 5.14
C GLU A 24 -6.55 12.39 5.61
N TYR A 25 -5.89 12.56 6.76
CA TYR A 25 -5.00 11.57 7.37
C TYR A 25 -5.56 11.11 8.71
N ILE A 26 -5.34 9.84 9.05
CA ILE A 26 -5.78 9.28 10.35
C ILE A 26 -4.57 8.79 11.12
N PHE A 27 -4.33 9.44 12.25
CA PHE A 27 -3.43 8.92 13.27
C PHE A 27 -4.23 8.39 14.45
N VAL A 28 -3.70 7.40 15.16
CA VAL A 28 -4.28 6.91 16.41
C VAL A 28 -3.26 7.04 17.53
N GLU A 29 -3.69 7.67 18.62
CA GLU A 29 -2.91 7.83 19.84
C GLU A 29 -3.44 6.87 20.90
N VAL A 30 -2.58 6.01 21.45
CA VAL A 30 -2.89 5.13 22.59
C VAL A 30 -2.15 5.63 23.82
N GLN A 31 -2.88 6.00 24.86
CA GLN A 31 -2.33 6.54 26.11
C GLN A 31 -2.37 5.48 27.21
N THR A 32 -1.43 5.56 28.16
CA THR A 32 -1.29 4.61 29.26
C THR A 32 -1.29 5.29 30.63
N ASP A 33 -1.51 4.50 31.70
CA ASP A 33 -1.48 4.97 33.10
C ASP A 33 -0.07 5.31 33.61
N GLU A 34 0.97 4.91 32.89
CA GLU A 34 2.37 5.21 33.20
C GLU A 34 2.91 6.43 32.41
N GLY A 35 2.06 7.10 31.63
CA GLY A 35 2.42 8.30 30.86
C GLY A 35 3.18 8.01 29.55
N ILE A 36 3.36 6.74 29.18
CA ILE A 36 3.88 6.34 27.87
C ILE A 36 2.73 6.35 26.86
N THR A 37 2.96 6.97 25.70
CA THR A 37 1.98 7.07 24.61
C THR A 37 2.54 6.45 23.34
N GLY A 38 1.70 5.74 22.60
CA GLY A 38 1.98 5.17 21.28
C GLY A 38 1.23 5.88 20.16
N TRP A 39 1.85 5.95 18.99
CA TRP A 39 1.25 6.48 17.77
C TRP A 39 1.22 5.46 16.65
N GLY A 40 0.09 5.37 15.95
CA GLY A 40 -0.06 4.60 14.72
C GLY A 40 -0.78 5.40 13.64
N GLU A 41 -0.82 4.84 12.43
CA GLU A 41 -1.48 5.43 11.27
C GLU A 41 -2.45 4.41 10.64
N VAL A 42 -3.57 4.92 10.12
CA VAL A 42 -4.57 4.15 9.37
C VAL A 42 -5.29 5.04 8.35
N THR A 43 -4.53 5.85 7.63
CA THR A 43 -5.08 6.71 6.58
C THR A 43 -5.60 5.84 5.44
N THR A 44 -6.86 6.02 5.02
CA THR A 44 -7.43 5.36 3.84
C THR A 44 -7.49 6.32 2.65
N THR A 45 -7.92 5.83 1.48
CA THR A 45 -7.94 6.62 0.24
C THR A 45 -9.15 7.52 0.05
N TYR A 46 -10.22 7.36 0.85
CA TYR A 46 -11.46 8.13 0.66
C TYR A 46 -12.01 8.74 1.96
N PRO A 47 -12.45 10.02 1.95
CA PRO A 47 -12.93 10.71 3.16
C PRO A 47 -14.02 9.97 3.94
N ALA A 48 -14.97 9.34 3.25
CA ALA A 48 -16.02 8.58 3.92
C ALA A 48 -15.48 7.32 4.62
N ALA A 49 -14.51 6.63 4.00
CA ALA A 49 -13.84 5.48 4.59
C ALA A 49 -13.00 5.89 5.81
N ASN A 50 -12.30 7.02 5.73
CA ASN A 50 -11.59 7.60 6.87
C ASN A 50 -12.50 7.81 8.08
N ARG A 51 -13.66 8.46 7.90
CA ARG A 51 -14.64 8.68 8.98
C ARG A 51 -15.17 7.36 9.55
N ALA A 52 -15.38 6.35 8.72
CA ALA A 52 -15.83 5.04 9.17
C ALA A 52 -14.77 4.35 10.05
N VAL A 53 -13.50 4.39 9.67
CA VAL A 53 -12.39 3.85 10.49
C VAL A 53 -12.26 4.60 11.81
N CYS A 54 -12.37 5.94 11.82
CA CYS A 54 -12.40 6.72 13.06
C CYS A 54 -13.52 6.26 14.00
N ALA A 55 -14.72 6.00 13.47
CA ALA A 55 -15.83 5.49 14.27
C ALA A 55 -15.53 4.10 14.85
N VAL A 56 -14.89 3.21 14.08
CA VAL A 56 -14.44 1.90 14.59
C VAL A 56 -13.44 2.08 15.74
N LEU A 57 -12.41 2.92 15.58
CA LEU A 57 -11.41 3.19 16.62
C LEU A 57 -12.04 3.73 17.92
N GLN A 58 -13.02 4.63 17.82
CA GLN A 58 -13.77 5.12 18.98
C GLN A 58 -14.53 4.01 19.73
N GLN A 59 -15.03 2.98 19.01
CA GLN A 59 -15.67 1.83 19.65
C GLN A 59 -14.66 0.83 20.25
N LEU A 60 -13.40 0.84 19.79
CA LEU A 60 -12.33 0.02 20.37
C LEU A 60 -11.84 0.57 21.72
N GLU A 61 -11.92 1.88 21.96
CA GLU A 61 -11.50 2.50 23.23
C GLU A 61 -12.08 1.82 24.48
N PRO A 62 -13.42 1.77 24.69
CA PRO A 62 -13.99 1.16 25.90
C PRO A 62 -13.72 -0.35 25.99
N MET A 63 -13.42 -0.99 24.87
CA MET A 63 -13.11 -2.41 24.81
C MET A 63 -11.69 -2.73 25.27
N LEU A 64 -10.73 -1.84 24.98
CA LEU A 64 -9.30 -2.04 25.24
C LEU A 64 -8.82 -1.32 26.50
N GLN A 65 -9.63 -0.42 27.06
CA GLN A 65 -9.31 0.25 28.31
C GLN A 65 -9.02 -0.77 29.43
N GLY A 66 -7.90 -0.58 30.12
CA GLY A 66 -7.43 -1.46 31.19
C GLY A 66 -6.61 -2.67 30.74
N ASP A 67 -6.58 -2.99 29.43
CA ASP A 67 -5.67 -4.00 28.89
C ASP A 67 -4.21 -3.53 29.02
N ASP A 68 -3.28 -4.49 29.17
CA ASP A 68 -1.84 -4.22 29.13
C ASP A 68 -1.41 -4.03 27.66
N PRO A 69 -0.89 -2.85 27.25
CA PRO A 69 -0.50 -2.60 25.87
C PRO A 69 0.66 -3.48 25.40
N LEU A 70 1.39 -4.11 26.32
CA LEU A 70 2.46 -5.05 25.98
C LEU A 70 1.93 -6.42 25.54
N TYR A 71 0.63 -6.70 25.65
CA TYR A 71 0.01 -7.94 25.13
C TYR A 71 -0.53 -7.75 23.71
N ILE A 72 0.33 -7.31 22.80
CA ILE A 72 0.01 -6.96 21.40
C ILE A 72 -0.79 -8.06 20.70
N GLU A 73 -0.28 -9.29 20.66
CA GLU A 73 -0.96 -10.46 20.06
C GLU A 73 -2.35 -10.75 20.65
N MET A 74 -2.50 -10.55 21.97
CA MET A 74 -3.79 -10.74 22.64
C MET A 74 -4.78 -9.66 22.23
N ILE A 75 -4.34 -8.40 22.15
CA ILE A 75 -5.16 -7.27 21.71
C ILE A 75 -5.56 -7.45 20.23
N TRP A 76 -4.61 -7.81 19.38
CA TRP A 76 -4.84 -8.14 17.98
C TRP A 76 -5.95 -9.20 17.83
N ASN A 77 -5.78 -10.35 18.48
CA ASN A 77 -6.74 -11.45 18.38
C ASN A 77 -8.09 -11.10 19.03
N LYS A 78 -8.09 -10.32 20.12
CA LYS A 78 -9.32 -9.82 20.76
C LYS A 78 -10.12 -8.95 19.80
N ILE A 79 -9.49 -8.00 19.10
CA ILE A 79 -10.18 -7.15 18.12
C ILE A 79 -10.66 -8.00 16.94
N PHE A 80 -9.76 -8.76 16.31
CA PHE A 80 -10.07 -9.58 15.13
C PHE A 80 -11.25 -10.53 15.37
N ARG A 81 -11.28 -11.21 16.53
CA ARG A 81 -12.34 -12.17 16.85
C ARG A 81 -13.66 -11.53 17.26
N ARG A 82 -13.64 -10.36 17.89
CA ARG A 82 -14.88 -9.64 18.23
C ARG A 82 -15.57 -9.05 17.00
N PHE A 83 -14.80 -8.77 15.96
CA PHE A 83 -15.30 -8.26 14.68
C PHE A 83 -15.45 -9.35 13.62
N THR A 84 -15.45 -10.63 13.99
CA THR A 84 -15.43 -11.77 13.04
C THR A 84 -16.53 -11.75 11.98
N TYR A 85 -17.68 -11.13 12.25
CA TYR A 85 -18.81 -11.01 11.30
C TYR A 85 -18.73 -9.79 10.39
N MET A 86 -17.77 -8.88 10.60
CA MET A 86 -17.47 -7.76 9.70
C MET A 86 -16.44 -8.14 8.62
N GLY A 87 -15.90 -9.37 8.68
CA GLY A 87 -14.91 -9.89 7.74
C GLY A 87 -13.46 -9.64 8.19
N SER A 88 -12.53 -10.24 7.45
CA SER A 88 -11.08 -10.18 7.68
C SER A 88 -10.36 -9.12 6.84
N ARG A 89 -11.10 -8.36 6.03
CA ARG A 89 -10.59 -7.32 5.12
C ARG A 89 -11.28 -5.98 5.40
N GLY A 90 -10.56 -4.88 5.20
CA GLY A 90 -11.10 -3.53 5.30
C GLY A 90 -11.10 -2.95 6.72
N ALA A 91 -12.18 -2.24 7.09
CA ALA A 91 -12.17 -1.30 8.22
C ALA A 91 -11.71 -1.91 9.57
N THR A 92 -12.08 -3.16 9.86
CA THR A 92 -11.63 -3.85 11.07
C THR A 92 -10.11 -4.05 11.06
N THR A 93 -9.57 -4.64 9.99
CA THR A 93 -8.14 -4.93 9.86
C THR A 93 -7.30 -3.66 9.78
N ASN A 94 -7.82 -2.63 9.10
CA ASN A 94 -7.23 -1.29 9.11
C ASN A 94 -7.14 -0.74 10.55
N ALA A 95 -8.24 -0.77 11.32
CA ALA A 95 -8.23 -0.29 12.71
C ALA A 95 -7.27 -1.09 13.60
N ILE A 96 -7.15 -2.41 13.38
CA ILE A 96 -6.15 -3.24 14.06
C ILE A 96 -4.75 -2.74 13.74
N SER A 97 -4.42 -2.47 12.48
CA SER A 97 -3.10 -1.97 12.05
C SER A 97 -2.69 -0.70 12.80
N GLY A 98 -3.57 0.30 12.85
CA GLY A 98 -3.29 1.54 13.57
C GLY A 98 -3.01 1.31 15.05
N ILE A 99 -3.80 0.44 15.70
CA ILE A 99 -3.56 0.08 17.10
C ILE A 99 -2.26 -0.70 17.26
N ASP A 100 -1.99 -1.70 16.43
CA ASP A 100 -0.78 -2.52 16.48
C ASP A 100 0.48 -1.68 16.40
N ILE A 101 0.55 -0.75 15.43
CA ILE A 101 1.67 0.20 15.29
C ILE A 101 1.85 1.02 16.58
N ALA A 102 0.76 1.56 17.14
CA ALA A 102 0.82 2.33 18.38
C ALA A 102 1.29 1.50 19.57
N LEU A 103 0.89 0.23 19.66
CA LEU A 103 1.34 -0.67 20.72
C LEU A 103 2.82 -1.04 20.58
N TRP A 104 3.33 -1.18 19.35
CA TRP A 104 4.76 -1.36 19.08
C TRP A 104 5.59 -0.13 19.47
N ASP A 105 5.08 1.06 19.20
CA ASP A 105 5.69 2.32 19.65
C ASP A 105 5.74 2.39 21.19
N ILE A 106 4.66 2.01 21.89
CA ILE A 106 4.65 1.89 23.36
C ILE A 106 5.71 0.89 23.83
N ARG A 107 5.77 -0.30 23.23
CA ARG A 107 6.73 -1.35 23.61
C ARG A 107 8.17 -0.88 23.41
N GLY A 108 8.47 -0.22 22.29
CA GLY A 108 9.77 0.39 22.01
C GLY A 108 10.17 1.41 23.07
N LYS A 109 9.27 2.36 23.39
CA LYS A 109 9.48 3.38 24.42
C LYS A 109 9.65 2.78 25.82
N ALA A 110 8.82 1.81 26.20
CA ALA A 110 8.89 1.15 27.50
C ALA A 110 10.22 0.39 27.71
N LEU A 111 10.77 -0.18 26.63
CA LEU A 111 12.05 -0.89 26.66
C LEU A 111 13.25 0.00 26.31
N ASN A 112 13.03 1.27 25.97
CA ASN A 112 14.05 2.19 25.45
C ASN A 112 14.82 1.56 24.27
N GLN A 113 14.10 1.00 23.30
CA GLN A 113 14.63 0.37 22.10
C GLN A 113 13.92 0.88 20.85
N PRO A 114 14.62 1.01 19.70
CA PRO A 114 13.94 1.16 18.43
C PRO A 114 13.17 -0.13 18.08
N ILE A 115 12.03 0.00 17.41
CA ILE A 115 11.13 -1.14 17.11
C ILE A 115 11.86 -2.25 16.35
N TYR A 116 12.73 -1.93 15.38
CA TYR A 116 13.47 -2.93 14.60
C TYR A 116 14.34 -3.86 15.47
N ASN A 117 14.84 -3.39 16.62
CA ASN A 117 15.59 -4.26 17.55
C ASN A 117 14.69 -5.33 18.18
N LEU A 118 13.42 -5.00 18.40
CA LEU A 118 12.44 -5.92 18.96
C LEU A 118 11.95 -6.96 17.93
N LEU A 119 12.21 -6.74 16.65
CA LEU A 119 11.89 -7.66 15.56
C LEU A 119 13.04 -8.59 15.15
N GLY A 120 14.17 -8.55 15.88
CA GLY A 120 15.34 -9.36 15.56
C GLY A 120 16.59 -8.57 15.21
N GLY A 121 16.51 -7.23 15.17
CA GLY A 121 17.68 -6.38 14.98
C GLY A 121 18.02 -6.08 13.51
N PRO A 122 19.10 -5.33 13.28
CA PRO A 122 19.49 -4.91 11.94
C PRO A 122 20.02 -6.10 11.13
N VAL A 123 19.49 -6.28 9.92
CA VAL A 123 19.95 -7.28 8.94
C VAL A 123 20.64 -6.64 7.72
N ARG A 124 20.66 -5.31 7.66
CA ARG A 124 21.28 -4.47 6.63
C ARG A 124 21.58 -3.09 7.21
N GLU A 125 22.53 -2.37 6.60
CA GLU A 125 22.93 -1.04 7.05
C GLU A 125 22.09 0.09 6.43
N SER A 126 21.52 -0.15 5.24
CA SER A 126 20.66 0.79 4.52
C SER A 126 19.51 0.07 3.81
N ILE A 127 18.50 0.82 3.40
CA ILE A 127 17.34 0.36 2.62
C ILE A 127 17.33 1.18 1.33
N GLU A 128 17.20 0.51 0.19
CA GLU A 128 17.03 1.16 -1.10
C GLU A 128 15.62 1.74 -1.21
N LEU A 129 15.52 2.94 -1.77
CA LEU A 129 14.26 3.66 -1.98
C LEU A 129 14.11 3.95 -3.47
N TYR A 130 12.92 3.72 -3.99
CA TYR A 130 12.50 4.24 -5.28
C TYR A 130 11.69 5.52 -5.08
N THR A 131 11.57 6.31 -6.15
CA THR A 131 10.79 7.55 -6.16
C THR A 131 9.75 7.55 -7.29
N HIS A 132 8.93 8.59 -7.35
CA HIS A 132 7.91 8.78 -8.37
C HIS A 132 8.18 10.09 -9.14
N PRO A 133 8.14 10.07 -10.48
CA PRO A 133 8.03 11.30 -11.26
C PRO A 133 6.65 11.93 -11.08
N ASP A 134 6.48 13.17 -11.53
CA ASP A 134 5.17 13.81 -11.55
C ASP A 134 4.19 13.03 -12.46
N PRO A 135 2.91 12.90 -12.07
CA PRO A 135 1.92 12.21 -12.87
C PRO A 135 1.38 13.10 -14.01
N ASN A 136 0.70 12.49 -14.99
CA ASN A 136 -0.01 13.17 -16.07
C ASN A 136 0.87 14.11 -16.93
N ILE A 137 2.12 13.70 -17.16
CA ILE A 137 3.09 14.41 -17.99
C ILE A 137 3.17 13.81 -19.40
N GLY A 138 3.64 14.61 -20.36
CA GLY A 138 3.92 14.15 -21.73
C GLY A 138 5.31 13.50 -21.87
N PRO A 139 5.62 12.87 -23.02
CA PRO A 139 6.87 12.12 -23.22
C PRO A 139 8.16 12.94 -23.01
N ASP A 140 8.22 14.17 -23.51
CA ASP A 140 9.41 15.02 -23.36
C ASP A 140 9.72 15.32 -21.89
N GLU A 141 8.67 15.55 -21.11
CA GLU A 141 8.77 15.82 -19.68
C GLU A 141 9.09 14.55 -18.89
N ALA A 142 8.48 13.41 -19.25
CA ALA A 142 8.81 12.11 -18.69
C ALA A 142 10.29 11.79 -18.83
N LYS A 143 10.86 11.99 -20.02
CA LYS A 143 12.28 11.80 -20.29
C LYS A 143 13.16 12.74 -19.46
N ARG A 144 12.78 14.01 -19.33
CA ARG A 144 13.50 15.00 -18.52
C ARG A 144 13.53 14.60 -17.05
N GLN A 145 12.38 14.27 -16.47
CA GLN A 145 12.28 13.86 -15.07
C GLN A 145 13.00 12.54 -14.80
N ALA A 146 12.90 11.56 -15.70
CA ALA A 146 13.64 10.30 -15.62
C ALA A 146 15.15 10.53 -15.47
N LYS A 147 15.68 11.45 -16.28
CA LYS A 147 17.09 11.83 -16.23
C LYS A 147 17.44 12.51 -14.90
N GLU A 148 16.59 13.40 -14.40
CA GLU A 148 16.81 14.08 -13.12
C GLU A 148 16.78 13.10 -11.93
N ILE A 149 15.87 12.13 -11.97
CA ILE A 149 15.81 11.06 -10.98
C ILE A 149 17.07 10.21 -11.03
N ALA A 150 17.54 9.81 -12.22
CA ALA A 150 18.79 9.07 -12.37
C ALA A 150 20.00 9.89 -11.88
N ASP A 151 20.09 11.16 -12.25
CA ASP A 151 21.18 12.06 -11.84
C ASP A 151 21.18 12.33 -10.31
N SER A 152 20.04 12.17 -9.64
CA SER A 152 19.92 12.28 -8.19
C SER A 152 20.42 11.04 -7.42
N GLY A 153 20.78 9.97 -8.14
CA GLY A 153 21.32 8.74 -7.56
C GLY A 153 20.29 7.67 -7.21
N HIS A 154 19.01 7.87 -7.56
CA HIS A 154 18.02 6.79 -7.47
C HIS A 154 18.30 5.73 -8.53
N THR A 155 18.13 4.46 -8.16
CA THR A 155 18.30 3.30 -9.04
C THR A 155 16.98 2.72 -9.51
N ALA A 156 15.85 3.21 -8.97
CA ALA A 156 14.51 2.74 -9.25
C ALA A 156 13.49 3.89 -9.25
N MET A 157 12.47 3.80 -10.13
CA MET A 157 11.32 4.72 -10.10
C MET A 157 10.00 4.05 -10.51
N LYS A 158 8.92 4.42 -9.82
CA LYS A 158 7.55 3.92 -10.08
C LYS A 158 6.68 4.99 -10.72
N PHE A 159 5.89 4.62 -11.72
CA PHE A 159 4.98 5.52 -12.42
C PHE A 159 3.76 4.80 -13.01
N ASP A 160 2.76 5.60 -13.38
CA ASP A 160 1.46 5.14 -13.87
C ASP A 160 1.29 5.64 -15.31
N PRO A 161 1.69 4.85 -16.32
CA PRO A 161 1.82 5.39 -17.67
C PRO A 161 0.47 5.57 -18.37
N TYR A 162 -0.57 4.86 -17.94
CA TYR A 162 -1.84 4.82 -18.69
C TYR A 162 -2.83 5.88 -18.19
N PRO A 163 -3.54 6.58 -19.09
CA PRO A 163 -4.51 7.60 -18.70
C PRO A 163 -5.70 7.02 -17.95
N SER A 164 -6.39 7.84 -17.15
CA SER A 164 -7.68 7.46 -16.55
C SER A 164 -8.79 7.42 -17.61
N MET A 165 -9.59 6.36 -17.59
CA MET A 165 -10.78 6.24 -18.43
C MET A 165 -12.01 6.89 -17.78
N PRO A 166 -12.99 7.43 -18.56
CA PRO A 166 -14.19 8.03 -17.97
C PRO A 166 -15.00 7.09 -17.05
N GLU A 167 -15.02 5.78 -17.37
CA GLU A 167 -15.73 4.77 -16.58
C GLU A 167 -15.12 4.51 -15.20
N GLU A 168 -13.87 4.93 -14.97
CA GLU A 168 -13.16 4.77 -13.70
C GLU A 168 -13.80 5.56 -12.57
N SER A 169 -14.48 6.66 -12.92
CA SER A 169 -15.33 7.41 -11.99
C SER A 169 -16.43 6.55 -11.36
N ASN A 170 -16.78 5.42 -11.97
CA ASN A 170 -17.75 4.44 -11.47
C ASN A 170 -17.08 3.16 -10.94
N GLY A 171 -15.79 3.18 -10.64
CA GLY A 171 -15.07 2.02 -10.08
C GLY A 171 -14.61 1.00 -11.11
N TYR A 172 -14.14 1.47 -12.28
CA TYR A 172 -13.42 0.64 -13.27
C TYR A 172 -14.22 -0.56 -13.81
N LEU A 173 -15.53 -0.40 -14.04
CA LEU A 173 -16.47 -1.50 -14.26
C LEU A 173 -16.09 -2.46 -15.40
N SER A 174 -15.54 -1.96 -16.52
CA SER A 174 -15.13 -2.81 -17.63
C SER A 174 -13.66 -3.23 -17.57
N GLY A 175 -12.82 -2.43 -16.89
CA GLY A 175 -11.38 -2.62 -16.80
C GLY A 175 -10.64 -2.50 -18.13
N LYS A 176 -11.19 -1.79 -19.11
CA LYS A 176 -10.62 -1.71 -20.46
C LYS A 176 -9.79 -0.46 -20.67
N MET A 177 -8.71 -0.63 -21.43
CA MET A 177 -7.90 0.46 -21.97
C MET A 177 -8.11 0.59 -23.48
N THR A 178 -8.31 1.81 -23.97
CA THR A 178 -8.42 2.08 -25.40
C THR A 178 -7.08 1.88 -26.11
N ALA A 179 -7.10 1.69 -27.43
CA ALA A 179 -5.86 1.63 -28.21
C ALA A 179 -5.05 2.93 -28.14
N GLN A 180 -5.74 4.08 -28.07
CA GLN A 180 -5.09 5.37 -27.88
C GLN A 180 -4.41 5.46 -26.52
N GLY A 181 -5.11 5.13 -25.42
CA GLY A 181 -4.51 5.17 -24.08
C GLY A 181 -3.38 4.15 -23.87
N GLU A 182 -3.45 2.99 -24.55
CA GLU A 182 -2.32 2.06 -24.63
C GLU A 182 -1.12 2.69 -25.34
N ALA A 183 -1.33 3.34 -26.48
CA ALA A 183 -0.26 4.01 -27.23
C ALA A 183 0.39 5.13 -26.40
N GLU A 184 -0.42 5.97 -25.76
CA GLU A 184 0.04 7.02 -24.85
C GLU A 184 0.90 6.44 -23.71
N GLY A 185 0.42 5.38 -23.04
CA GLY A 185 1.20 4.74 -21.98
C GLY A 185 2.51 4.12 -22.46
N ASN A 186 2.54 3.55 -23.66
CA ASN A 186 3.76 3.02 -24.26
C ASN A 186 4.77 4.14 -24.57
N GLU A 187 4.32 5.27 -25.12
CA GLU A 187 5.17 6.42 -25.41
C GLU A 187 5.79 7.01 -24.14
N ILE A 188 4.99 7.16 -23.07
CA ILE A 188 5.47 7.62 -21.76
C ILE A 188 6.50 6.65 -21.17
N THR A 189 6.19 5.35 -21.19
CA THR A 189 7.10 4.31 -20.67
C THR A 189 8.44 4.30 -21.42
N ALA A 190 8.40 4.41 -22.76
CA ALA A 190 9.60 4.48 -23.58
C ALA A 190 10.43 5.73 -23.29
N ALA A 191 9.79 6.88 -23.07
CA ALA A 191 10.45 8.13 -22.73
C ALA A 191 11.14 8.06 -21.36
N PHE A 192 10.48 7.48 -20.36
CA PHE A 192 11.09 7.21 -19.05
C PHE A 192 12.34 6.33 -19.16
N ARG A 193 12.27 5.23 -19.92
CA ARG A 193 13.42 4.36 -20.18
C ARG A 193 14.56 5.10 -20.89
N GLU A 194 14.25 5.89 -21.91
CA GLU A 194 15.26 6.64 -22.64
C GLU A 194 15.99 7.66 -21.75
N GLY A 195 15.25 8.37 -20.89
CA GLY A 195 15.81 9.39 -20.00
C GLY A 195 16.61 8.81 -18.83
N ALA A 196 16.14 7.72 -18.23
CA ALA A 196 16.80 7.10 -17.07
C ALA A 196 18.00 6.20 -17.46
N GLY A 197 18.06 5.75 -18.71
CA GLY A 197 19.10 4.83 -19.17
C GLY A 197 18.75 3.35 -18.91
N PRO A 198 19.64 2.43 -19.31
CA PRO A 198 19.34 0.99 -19.34
C PRO A 198 19.30 0.31 -17.96
N GLU A 199 20.02 0.84 -16.97
CA GLU A 199 20.20 0.20 -15.66
C GLU A 199 19.11 0.58 -14.64
N MET A 200 18.35 1.65 -14.88
CA MET A 200 17.26 2.06 -13.98
C MET A 200 16.19 0.97 -13.90
N GLU A 201 15.77 0.62 -12.69
CA GLU A 201 14.59 -0.22 -12.51
C GLU A 201 13.33 0.61 -12.73
N LEU A 202 12.50 0.19 -13.69
CA LEU A 202 11.23 0.84 -13.98
C LEU A 202 10.10 -0.01 -13.43
N LEU A 203 9.29 0.60 -12.58
CA LEU A 203 8.20 -0.04 -11.88
C LEU A 203 6.90 0.58 -12.41
N ILE A 204 5.97 -0.25 -12.88
CA ILE A 204 4.69 0.24 -13.40
C ILE A 204 3.55 -0.19 -12.48
N ASP A 205 2.71 0.76 -12.10
CA ASP A 205 1.49 0.51 -11.32
C ASP A 205 0.23 0.49 -12.21
N ALA A 206 -0.47 -0.65 -12.20
CA ALA A 206 -1.74 -0.82 -12.89
C ALA A 206 -2.97 -0.60 -11.99
N HIS A 207 -2.79 -0.32 -10.70
CA HIS A 207 -3.84 0.04 -9.73
C HIS A 207 -4.99 -0.99 -9.58
N GLY A 208 -4.78 -2.23 -10.04
CA GLY A 208 -5.79 -3.27 -10.23
C GLY A 208 -7.05 -2.79 -10.93
N ARG A 209 -6.92 -1.88 -11.90
CA ARG A 209 -8.08 -1.35 -12.63
C ARG A 209 -8.40 -2.07 -13.92
N PHE A 210 -7.55 -3.01 -14.35
CA PHE A 210 -7.72 -3.67 -15.64
C PHE A 210 -8.39 -5.04 -15.52
N ASP A 211 -9.13 -5.42 -16.57
CA ASP A 211 -9.56 -6.80 -16.76
C ASP A 211 -8.38 -7.67 -17.23
N VAL A 212 -8.52 -9.00 -17.14
CA VAL A 212 -7.45 -9.94 -17.50
C VAL A 212 -6.94 -9.72 -18.94
N PRO A 213 -7.80 -9.63 -19.98
CA PRO A 213 -7.31 -9.40 -21.34
C PRO A 213 -6.57 -8.08 -21.53
N THR A 214 -7.01 -7.01 -20.86
CA THR A 214 -6.35 -5.71 -20.91
C THR A 214 -5.00 -5.76 -20.21
N ALA A 215 -4.94 -6.30 -18.98
CA ALA A 215 -3.70 -6.43 -18.23
C ALA A 215 -2.62 -7.21 -19.01
N VAL A 216 -3.00 -8.34 -19.62
CA VAL A 216 -2.09 -9.16 -20.46
C VAL A 216 -1.64 -8.43 -21.72
N ARG A 217 -2.54 -7.69 -22.38
CA ARG A 217 -2.19 -6.91 -23.57
C ARG A 217 -1.20 -5.79 -23.23
N LEU A 218 -1.49 -5.02 -22.18
CA LEU A 218 -0.69 -3.87 -21.77
C LEU A 218 0.69 -4.28 -21.26
N SER A 219 0.80 -5.37 -20.50
CA SER A 219 2.11 -5.86 -20.05
C SER A 219 3.05 -6.21 -21.21
N ARG A 220 2.49 -6.81 -22.28
CA ARG A 220 3.25 -7.14 -23.50
C ARG A 220 3.67 -5.89 -24.27
N SER A 221 2.86 -4.84 -24.26
CA SER A 221 3.13 -3.63 -25.04
C SER A 221 4.32 -2.83 -24.48
N VAL A 222 4.59 -2.94 -23.18
CA VAL A 222 5.71 -2.26 -22.50
C VAL A 222 6.93 -3.15 -22.26
N ALA A 223 6.87 -4.44 -22.60
CA ALA A 223 7.94 -5.41 -22.28
C ALA A 223 9.32 -5.00 -22.84
N SER A 224 9.36 -4.31 -23.98
CA SER A 224 10.62 -3.81 -24.57
C SER A 224 11.34 -2.75 -23.74
N SER A 225 10.66 -2.13 -22.77
CA SER A 225 11.22 -1.12 -21.87
C SER A 225 11.88 -1.72 -20.62
N ASN A 226 12.04 -3.04 -20.54
CA ASN A 226 12.69 -3.75 -19.43
C ASN A 226 12.07 -3.37 -18.07
N ILE A 227 10.81 -3.75 -17.85
CA ILE A 227 10.06 -3.41 -16.64
C ILE A 227 10.46 -4.34 -15.50
N HIS A 228 10.80 -3.77 -14.35
CA HIS A 228 11.25 -4.51 -13.15
C HIS A 228 10.08 -5.13 -12.39
N TRP A 229 8.97 -4.41 -12.20
CA TRP A 229 7.72 -5.00 -11.74
C TRP A 229 6.50 -4.40 -12.43
N TRP A 230 5.46 -5.23 -12.50
CA TRP A 230 4.11 -4.88 -12.93
C TRP A 230 3.17 -5.04 -11.74
N GLU A 231 2.83 -3.92 -11.13
CA GLU A 231 2.11 -3.83 -9.87
C GLU A 231 0.60 -3.85 -10.08
N GLU A 232 -0.09 -4.67 -9.28
CA GLU A 232 -1.54 -4.83 -9.25
C GLU A 232 -2.18 -4.91 -10.65
N PRO A 233 -1.91 -5.96 -11.46
CA PRO A 233 -2.43 -6.07 -12.83
C PRO A 233 -3.96 -6.04 -12.93
N VAL A 234 -4.66 -6.59 -11.94
CA VAL A 234 -6.10 -6.84 -11.92
C VAL A 234 -6.65 -6.59 -10.52
N PRO A 235 -7.98 -6.42 -10.36
CA PRO A 235 -8.59 -6.30 -9.05
C PRO A 235 -8.21 -7.47 -8.13
N VAL A 236 -7.91 -7.13 -6.88
CA VAL A 236 -7.38 -8.06 -5.86
C VAL A 236 -8.40 -9.12 -5.43
N GLU A 237 -9.69 -8.88 -5.66
CA GLU A 237 -10.79 -9.76 -5.23
C GLU A 237 -10.76 -11.16 -5.87
N SER A 238 -10.02 -11.35 -6.98
CA SER A 238 -9.96 -12.62 -7.70
C SER A 238 -8.52 -13.09 -7.91
N THR A 239 -8.05 -13.98 -7.02
CA THR A 239 -6.78 -14.70 -7.22
C THR A 239 -6.79 -15.54 -8.50
N HIS A 240 -7.97 -15.98 -8.95
CA HIS A 240 -8.11 -16.65 -10.25
C HIS A 240 -7.81 -15.69 -11.40
N ALA A 241 -8.29 -14.44 -11.37
CA ALA A 241 -7.95 -13.45 -12.39
C ALA A 241 -6.44 -13.15 -12.39
N LEU A 242 -5.84 -12.97 -11.20
CA LEU A 242 -4.40 -12.79 -11.06
C LEU A 242 -3.63 -13.97 -11.65
N LYS A 243 -4.05 -15.20 -11.36
CA LYS A 243 -3.48 -16.42 -11.96
C LYS A 243 -3.57 -16.42 -13.49
N ASN A 244 -4.71 -16.04 -14.06
CA ASN A 244 -4.83 -15.97 -15.52
C ASN A 244 -3.85 -14.97 -16.13
N VAL A 245 -3.56 -13.84 -15.46
CA VAL A 245 -2.53 -12.90 -15.92
C VAL A 245 -1.14 -13.51 -15.77
N ARG A 246 -0.81 -14.05 -14.58
CA ARG A 246 0.47 -14.70 -14.28
C ARG A 246 0.85 -15.77 -15.30
N ASP A 247 -0.12 -16.59 -15.73
CA ASP A 247 0.10 -17.66 -16.69
C ASP A 247 0.34 -17.16 -18.14
N GLN A 248 0.21 -15.85 -18.42
CA GLN A 248 0.22 -15.28 -19.77
C GLN A 248 1.25 -14.16 -20.00
N ILE A 249 2.00 -13.75 -18.97
CA ILE A 249 2.95 -12.64 -19.03
C ILE A 249 4.31 -13.09 -18.47
N ASP A 250 5.38 -12.47 -18.98
CA ASP A 250 6.75 -12.74 -18.53
C ASP A 250 7.28 -11.67 -17.57
N LEU A 251 6.55 -10.55 -17.40
CA LEU A 251 6.96 -9.50 -16.47
C LEU A 251 6.76 -9.95 -15.02
N PRO A 252 7.68 -9.59 -14.11
CA PRO A 252 7.49 -9.83 -12.69
C PRO A 252 6.26 -9.10 -12.18
N ILE A 253 5.48 -9.77 -11.33
CA ILE A 253 4.26 -9.23 -10.73
C ILE A 253 4.54 -8.77 -9.31
N SER A 254 3.95 -7.64 -8.93
CA SER A 254 3.92 -7.17 -7.55
C SER A 254 2.48 -6.99 -7.07
N VAL A 255 2.14 -7.49 -5.88
CA VAL A 255 0.81 -7.30 -5.24
C VAL A 255 0.95 -7.22 -3.73
N GLY A 256 0.04 -6.54 -3.04
CA GLY A 256 -0.03 -6.63 -1.59
C GLY A 256 -0.74 -5.49 -0.87
N GLU A 257 -0.77 -4.29 -1.46
CA GLU A 257 -1.27 -3.10 -0.74
C GLU A 257 -2.74 -3.25 -0.31
N ARG A 258 -3.54 -3.97 -1.09
CA ARG A 258 -4.96 -4.23 -0.81
C ARG A 258 -5.24 -5.63 -0.24
N LEU A 259 -4.20 -6.39 0.09
CA LEU A 259 -4.29 -7.67 0.79
C LEU A 259 -4.23 -7.46 2.32
N HIS A 260 -5.08 -8.20 3.02
CA HIS A 260 -5.30 -8.09 4.45
C HIS A 260 -5.01 -9.41 5.14
N THR A 261 -4.20 -9.35 6.20
CA THR A 261 -3.77 -10.46 7.07
C THR A 261 -3.02 -11.55 6.34
N ARG A 262 -2.23 -12.36 7.07
CA ARG A 262 -1.52 -13.51 6.50
C ARG A 262 -2.38 -14.44 5.63
N TRP A 263 -3.69 -14.57 5.89
CA TRP A 263 -4.53 -15.52 5.15
C TRP A 263 -4.74 -15.13 3.68
N GLU A 264 -4.77 -13.85 3.34
CA GLU A 264 -4.86 -13.43 1.94
C GLU A 264 -3.51 -13.59 1.23
N PHE A 265 -2.40 -13.33 1.93
CA PHE A 265 -1.05 -13.57 1.41
C PHE A 265 -0.77 -15.06 1.18
N VAL A 266 -1.20 -15.95 2.07
CA VAL A 266 -1.07 -17.41 1.91
C VAL A 266 -1.68 -17.87 0.58
N ALA A 267 -2.88 -17.38 0.23
CA ALA A 267 -3.54 -17.77 -1.02
C ALA A 267 -2.76 -17.35 -2.29
N VAL A 268 -2.02 -16.24 -2.21
CA VAL A 268 -1.15 -15.74 -3.28
C VAL A 268 0.15 -16.54 -3.35
N LEU A 269 0.76 -16.82 -2.19
CA LEU A 269 2.03 -17.54 -2.08
C LEU A 269 1.90 -19.02 -2.43
N GLU A 270 0.85 -19.72 -1.97
CA GLU A 270 0.63 -21.14 -2.28
C GLU A 270 0.44 -21.43 -3.78
N GLN A 271 0.14 -20.39 -4.56
CA GLN A 271 -0.10 -20.47 -6.00
C GLN A 271 1.00 -19.77 -6.83
N ASP A 272 2.07 -19.29 -6.20
CA ASP A 272 3.19 -18.58 -6.84
C ASP A 272 2.72 -17.42 -7.75
N LEU A 273 1.73 -16.64 -7.30
CA LEU A 273 1.05 -15.65 -8.14
C LEU A 273 1.80 -14.32 -8.29
N THR A 274 2.85 -14.10 -7.50
CA THR A 274 3.58 -12.83 -7.45
C THR A 274 5.06 -13.06 -7.22
N ASP A 275 5.89 -12.13 -7.68
CA ASP A 275 7.34 -12.13 -7.46
C ASP A 275 7.72 -11.19 -6.32
N PHE A 276 6.91 -10.14 -6.10
CA PHE A 276 7.08 -9.17 -5.03
C PHE A 276 5.80 -9.06 -4.19
N LEU A 277 5.96 -8.98 -2.88
CA LEU A 277 4.87 -8.68 -1.94
C LEU A 277 5.01 -7.26 -1.43
N MET A 278 3.89 -6.53 -1.38
CA MET A 278 3.84 -5.14 -0.91
C MET A 278 2.78 -4.93 0.16
N PRO A 279 2.87 -5.61 1.33
CA PRO A 279 1.94 -5.36 2.42
C PRO A 279 2.04 -3.90 2.90
N ASP A 280 0.92 -3.22 3.03
CA ASP A 280 0.86 -1.90 3.69
C ASP A 280 0.66 -2.12 5.18
N VAL A 281 1.67 -1.80 6.00
CA VAL A 281 1.61 -1.98 7.46
C VAL A 281 0.48 -1.20 8.13
N THR A 282 -0.06 -0.17 7.48
CA THR A 282 -1.19 0.63 7.98
C THR A 282 -2.55 -0.01 7.68
N TRP A 283 -2.62 -1.00 6.79
CA TRP A 283 -3.87 -1.66 6.38
C TRP A 283 -3.89 -3.18 6.58
N THR A 284 -2.76 -3.86 6.37
CA THR A 284 -2.67 -5.32 6.31
C THR A 284 -2.99 -6.01 7.65
N GLY A 285 -2.98 -5.29 8.77
CA GLY A 285 -3.51 -5.77 10.04
C GLY A 285 -2.47 -6.15 11.05
N GLU A 286 -1.21 -6.32 10.69
CA GLU A 286 -0.20 -6.86 11.61
C GLU A 286 1.21 -6.49 11.17
N TYR A 287 2.09 -6.34 12.16
CA TYR A 287 3.52 -6.19 11.94
C TYR A 287 4.30 -7.51 12.06
N GLN A 288 3.67 -8.63 12.47
CA GLN A 288 4.37 -9.84 12.95
C GLN A 288 3.97 -11.22 12.39
N SER A 289 2.99 -11.40 11.50
CA SER A 289 2.60 -12.77 11.08
C SER A 289 2.62 -13.05 9.58
#